data_AF-A0A126V030-F1
#
_entry.id   AF-A0A126V030-F1
#
_cell.length_a   1.000
_cell.length_b   1.000
_cell.length_c   1.000
_cell.angle_alpha   90.00
_cell.angle_beta   90.00
_cell.angle_gamma   90.00
#
_symmetry.space_group_name_H-M   'P 1'
#
loop_
_entity.id
_entity.type
_entity.pdbx_description
1 polymer ?
#
loop_
_entity_poly.entity_id
_entity_poly.type
_entity_poly.pdbx_seq_one_letter_code
_entity_poly.pdbx_strand_id
1 'polypeptide(L)'
;MAQNNIGWPDATFIITPTEGHPFTITVKGRDRWALEQLAQAGIKGCTPINNPAPRWSAYIFNLRGMGVPIITHTEAHEGPFKGTHARYKLLATITPSAKGEAA
;
A
#
# COMPACT_ATOMS: atom_id res chain seq x y z
N MET A 1 10.21 -15.90 10.50
CA MET A 1 11.12 -15.65 9.37
C MET A 1 11.36 -14.15 9.28
N ALA A 2 12.39 -13.65 9.95
CA ALA A 2 12.76 -12.23 9.91
C ALA A 2 13.40 -11.93 8.55
N GLN A 3 12.70 -11.19 7.69
CA GLN A 3 13.29 -10.74 6.43
C GLN A 3 14.31 -9.64 6.75
N ASN A 4 15.58 -9.94 6.48
CA ASN A 4 16.70 -9.03 6.64
C ASN A 4 16.41 -7.67 6.00
N ASN A 5 16.79 -6.62 6.75
CA ASN A 5 16.64 -5.20 6.48
C ASN A 5 17.41 -4.74 5.22
N ILE A 6 17.01 -5.19 4.04
CA ILE A 6 17.47 -4.67 2.75
C ILE A 6 16.37 -3.70 2.31
N GLY A 7 16.67 -2.39 2.37
CA GLY A 7 15.69 -1.32 2.17
C GLY A 7 14.90 -1.48 0.88
N TRP A 8 13.70 -2.08 1.01
CA TRP A 8 12.67 -2.31 -0.02
C TRP A 8 13.16 -2.02 -1.45
N PRO A 9 13.97 -2.91 -2.06
CA PRO A 9 14.45 -2.71 -3.41
C PRO A 9 13.27 -2.72 -4.40
N ASP A 10 13.55 -2.29 -5.62
CA ASP A 10 12.58 -2.30 -6.72
C ASP A 10 11.93 -3.69 -6.83
N ALA A 11 10.61 -3.71 -6.78
CA ALA A 11 9.82 -4.93 -6.98
C ALA A 11 8.65 -4.61 -7.91
N THR A 12 8.40 -5.55 -8.83
CA THR A 12 7.28 -5.45 -9.76
C THR A 12 6.08 -6.21 -9.19
N PHE A 13 4.92 -5.58 -9.24
CA PHE A 13 3.65 -6.17 -8.81
C PHE A 13 2.64 -6.10 -9.95
N ILE A 14 1.80 -7.13 -10.03
CA ILE A 14 0.57 -7.11 -10.83
C ILE A 14 -0.54 -6.62 -9.90
N ILE A 15 -1.17 -5.54 -10.33
CA ILE A 15 -2.34 -4.94 -9.69
C ILE A 15 -3.54 -5.45 -10.46
N THR A 16 -4.45 -6.13 -9.77
CA THR A 16 -5.74 -6.57 -10.31
C THR A 16 -6.85 -5.78 -9.63
N PRO A 17 -7.26 -4.63 -10.21
CA PRO A 17 -8.38 -3.86 -9.69
C PRO A 17 -9.66 -4.68 -9.58
N THR A 18 -10.54 -4.32 -8.65
CA THR A 18 -11.91 -4.87 -8.61
C THR A 18 -12.69 -4.51 -9.89
N GLU A 19 -12.41 -3.34 -10.47
CA GLU A 19 -13.00 -2.86 -11.72
C GLU A 19 -11.90 -2.40 -12.66
N GLY A 20 -11.88 -2.94 -13.89
CA GLY A 20 -10.89 -2.62 -14.91
C GLY A 20 -9.94 -3.77 -15.24
N HIS A 21 -8.88 -3.47 -15.98
CA HIS A 21 -7.89 -4.46 -16.43
C HIS A 21 -6.68 -4.51 -15.50
N PRO A 22 -6.08 -5.70 -15.28
CA PRO A 22 -4.83 -5.82 -14.55
C PRO A 22 -3.70 -5.05 -15.23
N PHE A 23 -2.81 -4.48 -14.42
CA PHE A 23 -1.62 -3.75 -14.89
C PHE A 23 -0.43 -3.98 -13.96
N THR A 24 0.78 -3.67 -14.44
CA THR A 24 2.00 -3.83 -13.66
C THR A 24 2.56 -2.50 -13.22
N ILE A 25 3.12 -2.47 -12.01
CA ILE A 25 3.89 -1.34 -11.49
C ILE A 25 5.18 -1.83 -10.87
N THR A 26 6.21 -0.99 -10.90
CA THR A 26 7.45 -1.20 -10.15
C THR A 26 7.54 -0.15 -9.05
N VAL A 27 7.64 -0.60 -7.80
CA VAL A 27 7.73 0.27 -6.62
C VAL A 27 8.94 -0.10 -5.78
N LYS A 28 9.42 0.88 -5.01
CA LYS A 28 10.59 0.74 -4.13
C LYS A 28 10.42 1.54 -2.85
N GLY A 29 11.34 1.35 -1.91
CA GLY A 29 11.41 2.09 -0.67
C GLY A 29 10.09 2.10 0.09
N ARG A 30 9.67 3.29 0.52
CA ARG A 30 8.46 3.45 1.34
C ARG A 30 7.16 3.28 0.56
N ASP A 31 7.16 3.50 -0.74
CA ASP A 31 5.98 3.25 -1.58
C ASP A 31 5.74 1.75 -1.72
N ARG A 32 6.80 0.96 -1.88
CA ARG A 32 6.73 -0.51 -1.84
C ARG A 32 6.23 -1.00 -0.48
N TRP A 33 6.82 -0.50 0.61
CA TRP A 33 6.36 -0.85 1.96
C TRP A 33 4.86 -0.55 2.13
N ALA A 34 4.41 0.65 1.72
CA ALA A 34 3.00 1.02 1.86
C ALA A 34 2.08 0.12 1.03
N LEU A 35 2.49 -0.26 -0.19
CA LEU A 35 1.73 -1.19 -1.04
C LEU A 35 1.62 -2.58 -0.39
N GLU A 36 2.72 -3.11 0.16
CA GLU A 36 2.73 -4.40 0.85
C GLU A 36 1.85 -4.37 2.11
N GLN A 37 1.89 -3.29 2.89
CA GLN A 37 1.01 -3.12 4.05
C GLN A 37 -0.47 -3.08 3.65
N LEU A 38 -0.82 -2.36 2.59
CA LEU A 38 -2.19 -2.30 2.07
C LEU A 38 -2.67 -3.67 1.58
N ALA A 39 -1.81 -4.41 0.86
CA ALA A 39 -2.10 -5.75 0.40
C ALA A 39 -2.35 -6.71 1.57
N GLN A 40 -1.52 -6.63 2.63
CA GLN A 40 -1.68 -7.44 3.82
C GLN A 40 -2.92 -7.07 4.63
N ALA A 41 -3.27 -5.78 4.71
CA ALA A 41 -4.46 -5.33 5.43
C ALA A 41 -5.77 -5.67 4.69
N GLY A 42 -5.73 -5.81 3.36
CA GLY A 42 -6.89 -6.11 2.53
C GLY A 42 -8.06 -5.14 2.78
N ILE A 43 -9.27 -5.67 2.92
CA ILE A 43 -10.49 -4.88 3.13
C ILE A 43 -10.49 -4.07 4.44
N LYS A 44 -9.71 -4.50 5.44
CA LYS A 44 -9.57 -3.76 6.71
C LYS A 44 -8.84 -2.43 6.50
N GLY A 45 -7.96 -2.34 5.50
CA GLY A 45 -7.17 -1.17 5.20
C GLY A 45 -6.15 -0.79 6.28
N CYS A 46 -5.30 0.18 5.96
CA CYS A 46 -4.26 0.69 6.83
C CYS A 46 -4.64 2.05 7.41
N THR A 47 -4.30 2.25 8.68
CA THR A 47 -4.38 3.55 9.36
C THR A 47 -3.01 3.85 9.98
N PRO A 48 -2.57 5.13 10.01
CA PRO A 48 -1.36 5.53 10.74
C PRO A 48 -1.33 5.07 12.20
N ILE A 49 -2.49 4.81 12.83
CA ILE A 49 -2.57 4.31 14.21
C ILE A 49 -2.01 2.88 14.31
N ASN A 50 -2.41 2.00 13.39
CA ASN A 50 -2.09 0.57 13.46
C ASN A 50 -0.78 0.24 12.74
N ASN A 51 -0.39 1.09 11.79
CA ASN A 51 0.78 0.90 10.95
C ASN A 51 1.56 2.21 10.88
N PRO A 52 2.24 2.63 11.94
CA PRO A 52 2.85 3.96 11.99
C PRO A 52 3.95 4.12 10.92
N ALA A 53 3.88 5.21 10.17
CA ALA A 53 4.91 5.63 9.23
C ALA A 53 4.92 7.15 9.08
N PRO A 54 6.08 7.76 8.76
CA PRO A 54 6.22 9.21 8.83
C PRO A 54 5.33 9.98 7.85
N ARG A 55 4.96 9.42 6.69
CA ARG A 55 4.17 10.13 5.66
C ARG A 55 3.24 9.22 4.83
N TRP A 56 2.24 8.61 5.46
CA TRP A 56 1.25 7.79 4.74
C TRP A 56 0.63 8.49 3.53
N SER A 57 0.16 9.73 3.70
CA SER A 57 -0.51 10.47 2.62
C SER A 57 0.37 10.63 1.37
N ALA A 58 1.68 10.81 1.54
CA ALA A 58 2.62 10.92 0.42
C ALA A 58 2.76 9.59 -0.35
N TYR A 59 2.89 8.46 0.37
CA TYR A 59 3.01 7.15 -0.27
C TYR A 59 1.72 6.79 -1.02
N ILE A 60 0.56 7.08 -0.43
CA ILE A 60 -0.74 6.87 -1.07
C ILE A 60 -0.90 7.77 -2.30
N PHE A 61 -0.45 9.02 -2.23
CA PHE A 61 -0.46 9.93 -3.37
C PHE A 61 0.37 9.37 -4.54
N ASN A 62 1.59 8.90 -4.28
CA ASN A 62 2.44 8.29 -5.29
C ASN A 62 1.80 7.04 -5.91
N LEU A 63 1.29 6.13 -5.08
CA LEU A 63 0.66 4.88 -5.55
C LEU A 63 -0.59 5.15 -6.40
N ARG A 64 -1.40 6.15 -6.05
CA ARG A 64 -2.52 6.60 -6.88
C ARG A 64 -2.06 7.19 -8.21
N GLY A 65 -0.95 7.94 -8.22
CA GLY A 65 -0.31 8.43 -9.43
C GLY A 65 0.15 7.31 -10.37
N MET A 66 0.44 6.12 -9.84
CA MET A 66 0.74 4.91 -10.61
C MET A 66 -0.51 4.10 -11.00
N GLY A 67 -1.70 4.60 -10.70
CA GLY A 67 -2.98 3.96 -11.02
C GLY A 67 -3.50 2.97 -9.98
N VAL A 68 -2.83 2.78 -8.83
CA VAL A 68 -3.31 1.85 -7.80
C VAL A 68 -4.63 2.36 -7.20
N PRO A 69 -5.72 1.57 -7.26
CA PRO A 69 -7.03 2.02 -6.81
C PRO A 69 -7.11 1.95 -5.28
N ILE A 70 -6.91 3.12 -4.63
CA ILE A 70 -6.92 3.26 -3.18
C ILE A 70 -7.96 4.30 -2.79
N ILE A 71 -8.87 3.95 -1.89
CA ILE A 71 -9.84 4.88 -1.29
C ILE A 71 -9.39 5.31 0.10
N THR A 72 -9.81 6.51 0.50
CA THR A 72 -9.58 7.04 1.85
C THR A 72 -10.92 7.20 2.55
N HIS A 73 -11.05 6.60 3.73
CA HIS A 73 -12.11 6.90 4.67
C HIS A 73 -11.56 7.74 5.81
N THR A 74 -12.33 8.71 6.24
CA THR A 74 -12.05 9.46 7.47
C THR A 74 -12.67 8.74 8.65
N GLU A 75 -11.85 8.34 9.63
CA GLU A 75 -12.30 7.69 10.85
C GLU A 75 -12.05 8.59 12.06
N ALA A 76 -13.06 8.76 12.90
CA ALA A 76 -12.88 9.39 14.20
C ALA A 76 -12.11 8.45 15.15
N HIS A 77 -11.26 9.00 15.99
CA HIS A 77 -10.71 8.29 17.14
C HIS A 77 -11.04 9.02 18.44
N GLU A 78 -11.27 8.26 19.49
CA GLU A 78 -11.55 8.77 20.83
C GLU A 78 -10.27 8.85 21.68
N GLY A 79 -10.34 9.51 22.85
CA GLY A 79 -9.22 9.64 23.78
C GLY A 79 -8.84 11.10 24.07
N PRO A 80 -7.78 11.33 24.88
CA PRO A 80 -7.34 12.68 25.29
C PRO A 80 -7.02 13.61 24.13
N PHE A 81 -6.62 13.04 23.00
CA PHE A 81 -6.39 13.76 21.75
C PHE A 81 -7.43 13.30 20.73
N LYS A 82 -8.69 13.73 20.89
CA LYS A 82 -9.78 13.40 19.97
C LYS A 82 -9.55 14.05 18.61
N GLY A 83 -9.89 13.36 17.53
CA GLY A 83 -9.68 13.83 16.17
C GLY A 83 -10.10 12.80 15.13
N THR A 84 -9.72 13.05 13.89
CA THR A 84 -9.96 12.13 12.77
C THR A 84 -8.66 11.75 12.10
N HIS A 85 -8.60 10.55 11.55
CA HIS A 85 -7.46 10.07 10.79
C HIS A 85 -7.92 9.33 9.54
N ALA A 86 -7.02 9.18 8.58
CA ALA A 86 -7.29 8.45 7.35
C ALA A 86 -7.14 6.93 7.56
N ARG A 87 -8.12 6.17 7.06
CA ARG A 87 -8.00 4.75 6.75
C ARG A 87 -7.94 4.58 5.23
N TYR A 88 -6.87 3.99 4.75
CA TYR A 88 -6.66 3.70 3.33
C TYR A 88 -7.06 2.26 3.04
N LYS A 89 -7.93 2.04 2.06
CA LYS A 89 -8.32 0.70 1.61
C LYS A 89 -7.94 0.51 0.16
N LEU A 90 -7.41 -0.67 -0.13
CA LEU A 90 -7.06 -1.09 -1.46
C LEU A 90 -8.27 -1.74 -2.14
N LEU A 91 -8.56 -1.34 -3.38
CA LEU A 91 -9.61 -1.90 -4.23
C LEU A 91 -9.02 -2.76 -5.35
N ALA A 92 -8.02 -3.56 -5.00
CA ALA A 92 -7.30 -4.44 -5.90
C ALA A 92 -6.70 -5.62 -5.14
N THR A 93 -6.45 -6.71 -5.85
CA THR A 93 -5.54 -7.76 -5.41
C THR A 93 -4.14 -7.45 -5.92
N ILE A 94 -3.13 -7.62 -5.06
CA ILE A 94 -1.72 -7.41 -5.39
C ILE A 94 -1.03 -8.75 -5.44
N THR A 95 -0.35 -9.04 -6.53
CA THR A 95 0.50 -10.23 -6.66
C THR A 95 1.91 -9.83 -7.06
N PRO A 96 2.96 -10.36 -6.43
CA PRO A 96 4.32 -10.17 -6.92
C PRO A 96 4.42 -10.70 -8.35
N SER A 97 4.98 -9.89 -9.25
CA SER A 97 5.31 -10.36 -10.59
C SER A 97 6.65 -11.08 -10.52
N ALA A 98 6.70 -12.35 -10.92
CA ALA A 98 7.95 -13.08 -11.07
C ALA A 98 8.72 -12.52 -12.27
N LYS A 99 9.40 -11.39 -12.09
CA LYS A 99 10.43 -10.95 -13.03
C LYS A 99 11.76 -11.47 -12.51
N GLY A 100 12.09 -12.68 -12.96
CA GLY A 100 13.26 -13.43 -12.54
C GLY A 100 13.54 -14.66 -13.40
N GLU A 101 13.43 -14.52 -14.71
CA GLU A 101 14.15 -15.39 -15.67
C GLU A 101 14.48 -14.51 -16.87
N ALA A 102 15.63 -13.86 -16.80
CA ALA A 102 16.30 -13.37 -17.99
C ALA A 102 16.96 -14.59 -18.64
N ALA A 103 16.62 -14.83 -19.91
CA ALA A 103 17.30 -15.78 -20.79
C ALA A 103 18.78 -15.41 -20.97
#